data_AF-A0A1F9BE84-F1
#
_entry.id   AF-A0A1F9BE84-F1
#
_cell.length_a   1.000
_cell.length_b   1.000
_cell.length_c   1.000
_cell.angle_alpha   90.00
_cell.angle_beta   90.00
_cell.angle_gamma   90.00
#
_symmetry.space_group_name_H-M   'P 1'
#
loop_
_entity.id
_entity.type
_entity.pdbx_description
1 polymer ?
#
loop_
_entity_poly.entity_id
_entity_poly.type
_entity_poly.pdbx_seq_one_letter_code
_entity_poly.pdbx_strand_id
1 'polypeptide(L)'
;MKNCRECKHEISENAMSCPNCGAPFPAKEKWDGWGFEYKSKATIAGLPLLHISFKYRPNRVPVPAKGVIAIGQFACGIFTISQFGIGVVSISQFTVAGYALAQFAFAYSLIAQVGIYIHEGRGQLVKSLGELLGMF
;
A
#
# COMPACT_ATOMS: atom_id res chain seq x y z
N MET A 1 9.80 -34.37 -0.43
CA MET A 1 8.93 -34.42 -1.64
C MET A 1 7.49 -34.30 -1.15
N LYS A 2 6.63 -33.54 -1.85
CA LYS A 2 5.24 -33.30 -1.44
C LYS A 2 4.31 -33.30 -2.64
N ASN A 3 3.04 -33.62 -2.45
CA ASN A 3 2.05 -33.58 -3.53
C ASN A 3 1.57 -32.14 -3.78
N CYS A 4 1.44 -31.77 -5.05
CA CYS A 4 0.85 -30.51 -5.46
C CYS A 4 -0.56 -30.35 -4.87
N ARG A 5 -0.85 -29.19 -4.29
CA ARG A 5 -2.16 -28.93 -3.66
C ARG A 5 -3.35 -29.13 -4.62
N GLU A 6 -3.16 -28.82 -5.91
CA GLU A 6 -4.21 -28.82 -6.94
C GLU A 6 -4.32 -30.17 -7.66
N CYS A 7 -3.27 -30.59 -8.38
CA CYS A 7 -3.31 -31.79 -9.24
C CYS A 7 -2.71 -33.06 -8.61
N LYS A 8 -2.24 -32.99 -7.36
CA LYS A 8 -1.61 -34.11 -6.62
C LYS A 8 -0.32 -34.70 -7.21
N HIS A 9 0.20 -34.17 -8.32
CA HIS A 9 1.51 -34.55 -8.86
C HIS A 9 2.63 -34.35 -7.82
N GLU A 10 3.57 -35.29 -7.75
CA GLU A 10 4.68 -35.23 -6.82
C GLU A 10 5.65 -34.10 -7.22
N ILE A 11 5.93 -33.20 -6.28
CA ILE A 11 6.78 -32.03 -6.50
C ILE A 11 7.82 -31.87 -5.38
N SER A 12 8.89 -31.14 -5.68
CA SER A 12 9.83 -30.68 -4.65
C SER A 12 9.15 -29.70 -3.70
N GLU A 13 9.48 -29.74 -2.41
CA GLU A 13 8.94 -28.81 -1.41
C GLU A 13 9.28 -27.34 -1.70
N ASN A 14 10.39 -27.12 -2.42
CA ASN A 14 10.85 -25.80 -2.83
C ASN A 14 10.41 -25.43 -4.25
N ALA A 15 9.51 -26.20 -4.88
CA ALA A 15 9.00 -25.89 -6.21
C ALA A 15 8.27 -24.53 -6.20
N MET A 16 8.61 -23.65 -7.14
CA MET A 16 7.94 -22.36 -7.33
C MET A 16 6.68 -22.49 -8.20
N SER A 17 6.61 -23.53 -9.03
CA SER A 17 5.46 -23.85 -9.87
C SER A 17 5.38 -25.37 -10.06
N CYS A 18 4.16 -25.91 -10.17
CA CYS A 18 3.95 -27.32 -10.49
C CYS A 18 4.22 -27.57 -11.98
N PRO A 19 5.07 -28.54 -12.37
CA PRO A 19 5.37 -28.81 -13.78
C PRO A 19 4.18 -29.39 -14.55
N ASN A 20 3.20 -29.99 -13.86
CA ASN A 20 2.05 -30.62 -14.49
C ASN A 20 0.87 -29.64 -14.70
N CYS A 21 0.51 -28.84 -13.70
CA CYS A 21 -0.68 -27.96 -13.76
C CYS A 21 -0.40 -26.46 -13.62
N GLY A 22 0.86 -26.06 -13.40
CA GLY A 22 1.23 -24.65 -13.26
C GLY A 22 0.88 -23.98 -11.92
N ALA A 23 0.38 -24.73 -10.93
CA ALA A 23 0.05 -24.18 -9.62
C ALA A 23 1.28 -23.52 -8.96
N PRO A 24 1.23 -22.21 -8.60
CA PRO A 24 2.37 -21.51 -8.00
C PRO A 24 2.55 -21.91 -6.54
N PHE A 25 3.79 -22.07 -6.07
CA PHE A 25 4.15 -22.59 -4.74
C PHE A 25 3.33 -23.83 -4.34
N PRO A 26 3.34 -24.90 -5.16
CA PRO A 26 2.39 -26.02 -5.05
C PRO A 26 2.52 -26.84 -3.77
N ALA A 27 3.65 -26.74 -3.06
CA ALA A 27 3.90 -27.41 -1.78
C ALA A 27 3.17 -26.75 -0.59
N LYS A 28 2.79 -25.48 -0.71
CA LYS A 28 2.00 -24.78 0.31
C LYS A 28 0.56 -25.29 0.29
N GLU A 29 0.04 -25.67 1.45
CA GLU A 29 -1.34 -26.17 1.58
C GLU A 29 -2.36 -25.12 1.14
N LYS A 30 -2.12 -23.86 1.52
CA LYS A 30 -2.87 -22.69 1.06
C LYS A 30 -1.91 -21.69 0.45
N TRP A 31 -2.31 -21.10 -0.66
CA TRP A 31 -1.58 -20.02 -1.30
C TRP A 31 -2.51 -18.84 -1.51
N ASP A 32 -2.23 -17.74 -0.81
CA ASP A 32 -3.03 -16.51 -0.80
C ASP A 32 -2.28 -15.33 -1.43
N GLY A 33 -1.24 -15.63 -2.22
CA GLY A 33 -0.46 -14.66 -2.98
C GLY A 33 1.02 -14.63 -2.62
N TRP A 34 1.67 -13.50 -2.90
CA TRP A 34 3.10 -13.29 -2.64
C TRP A 34 3.35 -11.93 -1.98
N GLY A 35 4.55 -11.76 -1.41
CA GLY A 35 4.93 -10.56 -0.66
C GLY A 35 4.67 -10.69 0.83
N PHE A 36 4.74 -9.57 1.54
CA PHE A 36 4.68 -9.51 3.00
C PHE A 36 3.44 -8.74 3.47
N GLU A 37 2.73 -9.28 4.45
CA GLU A 37 1.62 -8.63 5.13
C GLU A 37 1.75 -8.88 6.63
N TYR A 38 1.71 -7.81 7.41
CA TYR A 38 1.68 -7.84 8.87
C TYR A 38 0.60 -6.91 9.39
N LYS A 39 -0.19 -7.40 10.35
CA LYS A 39 -1.19 -6.64 11.10
C LYS A 39 -0.94 -6.84 12.59
N SER A 40 -0.85 -5.74 13.33
CA SER A 40 -0.76 -5.80 14.79
C SER A 40 -2.04 -6.40 15.39
N LYS A 41 -1.88 -7.11 16.51
CA LYS A 41 -3.03 -7.57 17.32
C LYS A 41 -3.78 -6.41 17.98
N ALA A 42 -3.07 -5.34 18.35
CA ALA A 42 -3.68 -4.12 18.89
C ALA A 42 -4.49 -3.41 17.80
N THR A 43 -5.68 -2.97 18.15
CA THR A 43 -6.61 -2.27 17.25
C THR A 43 -7.17 -1.01 17.90
N ILE A 44 -7.38 0.03 17.10
CA ILE A 44 -8.06 1.27 17.49
C ILE A 44 -9.22 1.49 16.51
N ALA A 45 -10.45 1.63 17.03
CA ALA A 45 -11.66 1.81 16.21
C ALA A 45 -11.83 0.75 15.09
N GLY A 46 -11.46 -0.51 15.38
CA GLY A 46 -11.54 -1.61 14.41
C GLY A 46 -10.43 -1.65 13.36
N LEU A 47 -9.51 -0.67 13.36
CA LEU A 47 -8.31 -0.67 12.52
C LEU A 47 -7.10 -1.21 13.30
N PRO A 48 -6.20 -1.99 12.67
CA PRO A 48 -4.95 -2.36 13.32
C PRO A 48 -4.13 -1.11 13.64
N LEU A 49 -3.48 -1.11 14.81
CA LEU A 49 -2.54 -0.06 15.20
C LEU A 49 -1.42 0.09 14.17
N LEU A 50 -0.87 -1.03 13.69
CA LEU A 50 0.15 -1.10 12.65
C LEU A 50 -0.25 -2.12 11.58
N HIS A 51 -0.25 -1.69 10.32
CA HIS A 51 -0.42 -2.56 9.17
C HIS A 51 0.70 -2.29 8.16
N ILE A 52 1.53 -3.30 7.91
CA ILE A 52 2.57 -3.28 6.89
C ILE A 52 2.14 -4.21 5.77
N SER A 53 2.05 -3.72 4.52
CA SER A 53 1.69 -4.58 3.39
C SER A 53 2.41 -4.21 2.10
N PHE A 54 3.16 -5.19 1.60
CA PHE A 54 3.72 -5.26 0.25
C PHE A 54 3.22 -6.52 -0.48
N LYS A 55 2.08 -7.05 -0.01
CA LYS A 55 1.49 -8.30 -0.51
C LYS A 55 0.62 -8.05 -1.74
N TYR A 56 0.63 -9.03 -2.63
CA TYR A 56 -0.26 -9.16 -3.76
C TYR A 56 -1.01 -10.48 -3.66
N ARG A 57 -2.30 -10.46 -3.98
CA ARG A 57 -3.16 -11.64 -4.06
C ARG A 57 -2.83 -12.48 -5.30
N PRO A 58 -3.31 -13.73 -5.39
CA PRO A 58 -3.13 -14.59 -6.56
C PRO A 58 -3.49 -13.94 -7.91
N ASN A 59 -4.54 -13.11 -7.90
CA ASN A 59 -5.04 -12.37 -9.05
C ASN A 59 -4.26 -11.07 -9.35
N ARG A 60 -3.08 -10.89 -8.74
CA ARG A 60 -2.20 -9.71 -8.88
C ARG A 60 -2.79 -8.40 -8.36
N VAL A 61 -3.87 -8.45 -7.58
CA VAL A 61 -4.39 -7.28 -6.89
C VAL A 61 -3.55 -7.02 -5.63
N PRO A 62 -3.01 -5.80 -5.43
CA PRO A 62 -2.27 -5.47 -4.22
C PRO A 62 -3.20 -5.55 -3.00
N VAL A 63 -2.62 -5.84 -1.83
CA VAL A 63 -3.30 -5.74 -0.54
C VAL A 63 -2.90 -4.39 0.08
N PRO A 64 -3.76 -3.36 0.07
CA PRO A 64 -3.39 -2.07 0.65
C PRO A 64 -3.21 -2.17 2.16
N ALA A 65 -2.19 -1.50 2.69
CA ALA A 65 -2.04 -1.28 4.11
C ALA A 65 -3.18 -0.36 4.60
N LYS A 66 -3.88 -0.79 5.65
CA LYS A 66 -5.03 -0.10 6.25
C LYS A 66 -4.92 -0.17 7.77
N GLY A 67 -4.68 0.96 8.42
CA GLY A 67 -4.42 1.00 9.86
C GLY A 67 -4.26 2.42 10.41
N VAL A 68 -4.00 2.53 11.71
CA VAL A 68 -3.60 3.81 12.32
C VAL A 68 -2.24 4.23 11.75
N ILE A 69 -1.27 3.32 11.78
CA ILE A 69 0.00 3.43 11.07
C ILE A 69 -0.04 2.43 9.91
N ALA A 70 -0.03 2.92 8.68
CA ALA A 70 -0.10 2.10 7.47
C ALA A 70 1.16 2.28 6.60
N ILE A 71 1.87 1.19 6.36
CA ILE A 71 3.13 1.17 5.60
C ILE A 71 2.99 0.21 4.43
N GLY A 72 3.22 0.67 3.21
CA GLY A 72 3.11 -0.22 2.05
C GLY A 72 3.18 0.48 0.70
N GLN A 73 3.12 -0.27 -0.40
CA GLN A 73 3.03 0.35 -1.73
C GLN A 73 1.76 1.19 -1.87
N PHE A 74 0.64 0.66 -1.39
CA PHE A 74 -0.64 1.36 -1.28
C PHE A 74 -1.04 1.41 0.20
N ALA A 75 -1.30 2.60 0.73
CA ALA A 75 -1.68 2.77 2.14
C ALA A 75 -2.87 3.72 2.32
N CYS A 76 -3.71 3.41 3.30
CA CYS A 76 -4.80 4.26 3.76
C CYS A 76 -4.85 4.23 5.29
N GLY A 77 -4.71 5.37 5.95
CA GLY A 77 -4.62 5.39 7.41
C GLY A 77 -4.54 6.78 8.03
N ILE A 78 -4.27 6.84 9.33
CA ILE A 78 -4.02 8.12 10.00
C ILE A 78 -2.60 8.61 9.65
N PHE A 79 -1.61 7.74 9.85
CA PHE A 79 -0.22 7.95 9.46
C PHE A 79 0.13 6.98 8.32
N THR A 80 0.53 7.51 7.17
CA THR A 80 0.88 6.69 6.00
C THR A 80 2.33 6.87 5.59
N ILE A 81 3.01 5.75 5.32
CA ILE A 81 4.32 5.71 4.66
C ILE A 81 4.18 4.83 3.43
N SER A 82 4.12 5.43 2.24
CA SER A 82 3.75 4.67 1.05
C SER A 82 4.20 5.22 -0.30
N GLN A 83 4.04 4.42 -1.35
CA GLN A 83 4.13 4.95 -2.70
C GLN A 83 2.89 5.76 -3.05
N PHE A 84 1.72 5.17 -2.84
CA PHE A 84 0.40 5.78 -3.06
C PHE A 84 -0.36 5.78 -1.74
N GLY A 85 -0.58 6.96 -1.16
CA GLY A 85 -1.09 7.12 0.20
C GLY A 85 -2.33 8.00 0.30
N ILE A 86 -3.29 7.59 1.13
CA ILE A 86 -4.37 8.46 1.62
C ILE A 86 -4.30 8.52 3.14
N GLY A 87 -4.18 9.70 3.74
CA GLY A 87 -4.19 9.77 5.20
C GLY A 87 -4.28 11.15 5.81
N VAL A 88 -4.25 11.21 7.14
CA VAL A 88 -4.24 12.49 7.85
C VAL A 88 -2.84 13.11 7.78
N VAL A 89 -1.82 12.31 8.08
CA VAL A 89 -0.40 12.66 7.93
C VAL A 89 0.24 11.62 7.01
N SER A 90 0.82 12.07 5.90
CA SER A 90 1.33 11.17 4.87
C SER A 90 2.74 11.53 4.42
N ILE A 91 3.62 10.53 4.44
CA ILE A 91 4.92 10.56 3.79
C ILE A 91 4.83 9.63 2.59
N SER A 92 4.76 10.16 1.37
CA SER A 92 4.50 9.32 0.19
C SER A 92 5.02 9.87 -1.12
N GLN A 93 5.14 9.05 -2.16
CA GLN A 93 5.44 9.57 -3.50
C GLN A 93 4.23 10.32 -4.06
N PHE A 94 3.05 9.70 -4.04
CA PHE A 94 1.78 10.26 -4.47
C PHE A 94 0.79 10.21 -3.31
N THR A 95 0.16 11.33 -2.96
CA THR A 95 -0.76 11.33 -1.82
C THR A 95 -1.88 12.33 -1.88
N VAL A 96 -3.00 11.94 -1.27
CA VAL A 96 -4.06 12.85 -0.82
C VAL A 96 -4.06 12.84 0.71
N ALA A 97 -3.85 13.99 1.36
CA ALA A 97 -3.75 14.00 2.82
C ALA A 97 -4.18 15.30 3.50
N GLY A 98 -4.28 15.27 4.83
CA GLY A 98 -4.33 16.51 5.62
C GLY A 98 -2.97 17.22 5.57
N TYR A 99 -1.93 16.53 6.04
CA TYR A 99 -0.54 16.98 6.04
C TYR A 99 0.30 16.03 5.20
N ALA A 100 0.99 16.55 4.19
CA ALA A 100 1.79 15.74 3.28
C ALA A 100 3.26 16.15 3.25
N LEU A 101 4.15 15.15 3.26
CA LEU A 101 5.52 15.25 2.79
C LEU A 101 5.68 14.31 1.60
N ALA A 102 5.77 14.85 0.38
CA ALA A 102 5.62 14.00 -0.81
C ALA A 102 6.32 14.52 -2.07
N GLN A 103 6.32 13.71 -3.13
CA GLN A 103 6.73 14.19 -4.47
C GLN A 103 5.55 14.85 -5.18
N PHE A 104 4.40 14.17 -5.20
CA PHE A 104 3.13 14.63 -5.74
C PHE A 104 2.05 14.61 -4.65
N ALA A 105 1.47 15.77 -4.32
CA ALA A 105 0.49 15.86 -3.25
C ALA A 105 -0.73 16.72 -3.59
N PHE A 106 -1.89 16.28 -3.15
CA PHE A 106 -3.05 17.13 -2.90
C PHE A 106 -3.32 17.11 -1.40
N ALA A 107 -3.20 18.24 -0.70
CA ALA A 107 -3.37 18.23 0.74
C ALA A 107 -3.92 19.52 1.33
N TYR A 108 -4.30 19.50 2.62
CA TYR A 108 -4.60 20.74 3.33
C TYR A 108 -3.32 21.58 3.51
N SER A 109 -2.27 20.97 4.06
CA SER A 109 -0.91 21.53 4.09
C SER A 109 0.12 20.54 3.54
N LEU A 110 1.11 21.01 2.80
CA LEU A 110 2.12 20.12 2.21
C LEU A 110 3.51 20.71 2.07
N ILE A 111 4.50 19.80 2.07
CA ILE A 111 5.83 20.01 1.51
C ILE A 111 5.97 19.01 0.36
N ALA A 112 5.96 19.49 -0.89
CA ALA A 112 6.07 18.59 -2.04
C ALA A 112 6.73 19.20 -3.27
N GLN A 113 7.26 18.35 -4.15
CA GLN A 113 7.85 18.82 -5.42
C GLN A 113 6.80 19.37 -6.37
N VAL A 114 5.67 18.68 -6.49
CA VAL A 114 4.49 19.08 -7.25
C VAL A 114 3.29 18.93 -6.33
N GLY A 115 2.46 19.96 -6.20
CA GLY A 115 1.28 19.80 -5.37
C GLY A 115 0.28 20.92 -5.37
N ILE A 116 -0.90 20.58 -4.86
CA ILE A 116 -2.02 21.49 -4.69
C ILE A 116 -2.37 21.51 -3.21
N TYR A 117 -2.39 22.70 -2.60
CA TYR A 117 -2.69 22.87 -1.19
C TYR A 117 -3.91 23.75 -0.95
N ILE A 118 -4.51 23.64 0.24
CA ILE A 118 -5.63 24.51 0.66
C ILE A 118 -5.15 25.64 1.57
N HIS A 119 -4.28 25.34 2.55
CA HIS A 119 -3.82 26.29 3.58
C HIS A 119 -2.36 26.74 3.40
N GLU A 120 -1.40 25.81 3.46
CA GLU A 120 0.02 26.13 3.28
C GLU A 120 0.73 25.07 2.44
N GLY A 121 1.49 25.49 1.42
CA GLY A 121 2.27 24.60 0.56
C GLY A 121 3.68 25.13 0.34
N ARG A 122 4.68 24.24 0.42
CA ARG A 122 6.08 24.56 0.14
C ARG A 122 6.68 23.58 -0.87
N GLY A 123 7.34 24.10 -1.90
CA GLY A 123 8.15 23.31 -2.83
C GLY A 123 8.26 23.92 -4.23
N GLN A 124 8.74 23.13 -5.21
CA GLN A 124 9.11 23.64 -6.54
C GLN A 124 7.91 24.06 -7.40
N LEU A 125 6.91 23.18 -7.53
CA LEU A 125 5.73 23.37 -8.38
C LEU A 125 4.46 23.19 -7.54
N VAL A 126 4.31 24.04 -6.54
CA VAL A 126 3.20 24.00 -5.58
C VAL A 126 2.30 25.21 -5.77
N LYS A 127 0.99 24.98 -5.91
CA LYS A 127 -0.03 26.04 -6.05
C LYS A 127 -1.15 25.87 -5.05
N SER A 128 -1.75 26.98 -4.63
CA SER A 128 -2.98 26.89 -3.84
C SER A 128 -4.15 26.45 -4.73
N LEU A 129 -5.14 25.77 -4.15
CA LEU A 129 -6.37 25.40 -4.86
C LEU A 129 -7.15 26.65 -5.30
N GLY A 130 -7.08 27.75 -4.53
CA GLY A 130 -7.70 29.03 -4.88
C GLY A 130 -7.15 29.64 -6.17
N GLU A 131 -5.82 29.66 -6.34
CA GLU A 131 -5.16 30.12 -7.57
C GLU A 131 -5.59 29.30 -8.80
N LEU A 132 -5.69 27.98 -8.65
CA LEU A 132 -6.09 27.08 -9.74
C LEU A 132 -7.54 27.28 -10.17
N LEU A 133 -8.40 27.70 -9.25
CA LEU A 133 -9.81 27.98 -9.51
C LEU A 133 -10.07 29.44 -9.94
N GLY A 134 -9.01 30.27 -10.06
CA GLY A 134 -9.13 31.69 -10.39
C GLY A 134 -9.83 32.51 -9.32
N MET A 135 -9.80 32.05 -8.07
CA MET A 135 -10.46 32.72 -6.94
C MET A 135 -9.62 33.87 -6.35
N PHE A 136 -8.38 34.05 -6.81
CA PHE A 136 -7.47 35.16 -6.47
C PHE A 136 -6.49 35.39 -7.62
#